data_AF-A0A934LF55-F1
#
_entry.id   AF-A0A934LF55-F1
#
_cell.length_a   1.000
_cell.length_b   1.000
_cell.length_c   1.000
_cell.angle_alpha   90.00
_cell.angle_beta   90.00
_cell.angle_gamma   90.00
#
_symmetry.space_group_name_H-M   'P 1'
#
loop_
_entity.id
_entity.type
_entity.pdbx_description
1 polymer ?
#
loop_
_entity_poly.entity_id
_entity_poly.type
_entity_poly.pdbx_seq_one_letter_code
_entity_poly.pdbx_strand_id
1 'polypeptide(L)'
;MSLIEHFAFGIYPYLCLAVFFAGSLIRFDRDQYTWKSDSSQLLRTGQLRLGSNLFHIGVLGIFFGHIGGLLIPLEFWHIVGVSIQAKQLIAIY
;
A
#
# COMPACT_ATOMS: atom_id res chain seq x y z
N MET A 1 16.59 -6.60 23.09
CA MET A 1 16.10 -5.68 22.05
C MET A 1 16.90 -4.41 22.15
N SER A 2 17.54 -3.99 21.07
CA SER A 2 18.24 -2.70 21.04
C SER A 2 17.23 -1.55 21.05
N LEU A 3 17.66 -0.36 21.46
CA LEU A 3 16.83 0.85 21.41
C LEU A 3 16.29 1.09 19.99
N ILE A 4 17.13 0.86 18.98
CA ILE A 4 16.80 1.06 17.57
C ILE A 4 15.70 0.08 17.13
N GLU A 5 15.79 -1.20 17.51
CA GLU A 5 14.74 -2.19 17.20
C GLU A 5 13.41 -1.84 17.85
N HIS A 6 13.45 -1.46 19.14
CA HIS A 6 12.23 -1.09 19.85
C HIS A 6 11.58 0.16 19.26
N PHE A 7 12.38 1.15 18.88
CA PHE A 7 11.87 2.33 18.20
C PHE A 7 11.29 1.97 16.81
N ALA A 8 12.04 1.25 15.97
CA ALA A 8 11.69 0.99 14.58
C ALA A 8 10.45 0.10 14.42
N PHE A 9 10.28 -0.92 15.27
CA PHE A 9 9.19 -1.90 15.12
C PHE A 9 8.13 -1.80 16.21
N GLY A 10 8.47 -1.23 17.38
CA GLY A 10 7.54 -1.07 18.50
C GLY A 10 6.81 0.27 18.51
N ILE A 11 7.48 1.37 18.15
CA ILE A 11 6.92 2.74 18.29
C ILE A 11 6.57 3.35 16.93
N TYR A 12 7.54 3.34 16.01
CA TYR A 12 7.45 4.04 14.74
C TYR A 12 6.23 3.67 13.87
N PRO A 13 5.78 2.40 13.78
CA PRO A 13 4.60 2.05 12.99
C PRO A 13 3.32 2.77 13.47
N TYR A 14 3.14 2.92 14.78
CA TYR A 14 1.97 3.60 15.34
C TYR A 14 2.01 5.10 15.09
N LEU A 15 3.20 5.71 15.15
CA LEU A 15 3.38 7.12 14.82
C LEU A 15 3.05 7.37 13.34
N CYS A 16 3.54 6.52 12.44
CA CYS A 16 3.22 6.57 11.01
C CYS A 16 1.71 6.47 10.76
N LEU A 17 1.02 5.51 11.39
CA LEU A 17 -0.42 5.34 11.24
C LEU A 17 -1.20 6.53 11.81
N ALA A 18 -0.81 7.05 12.97
CA ALA A 18 -1.46 8.22 13.57
C ALA A 18 -1.36 9.44 12.66
N VAL A 19 -0.15 9.74 12.15
CA VAL A 19 0.07 10.85 11.20
C VAL A 19 -0.66 10.61 9.89
N PHE A 20 -0.65 9.38 9.36
CA PHE A 20 -1.35 9.03 8.13
C PHE A 20 -2.86 9.29 8.24
N PHE A 21 -3.54 8.75 9.26
CA PHE A 21 -4.98 8.91 9.40
C PHE A 21 -5.38 10.33 9.80
N ALA A 22 -4.73 10.91 10.80
CA ALA A 22 -5.08 12.26 11.26
C ALA A 22 -4.74 13.32 10.20
N GLY A 23 -3.58 13.22 9.57
CA GLY A 23 -3.16 14.13 8.50
C GLY A 23 -4.08 14.02 7.28
N SER A 24 -4.48 12.81 6.90
CA SER A 24 -5.43 12.59 5.80
C SER A 24 -6.79 13.20 6.11
N LEU A 25 -7.31 13.00 7.33
CA LEU A 25 -8.60 13.56 7.74
C LEU A 25 -8.58 15.09 7.79
N ILE A 26 -7.54 15.68 8.41
CA ILE A 26 -7.40 17.14 8.51
C ILE A 26 -7.30 17.78 7.13
N ARG A 27 -6.50 17.19 6.22
CA ARG A 27 -6.36 17.70 4.85
C ARG A 27 -7.66 17.53 4.06
N PHE A 28 -8.38 16.43 4.28
CA PHE A 28 -9.70 16.23 3.70
C PHE A 28 -10.67 17.32 4.18
N ASP A 29 -10.80 17.58 5.48
CA ASP A 29 -11.78 18.57 5.97
C ASP A 29 -11.42 20.02 5.61
N ARG A 30 -10.13 20.37 5.61
CA ARG A 30 -9.70 21.77 5.48
C ARG A 30 -9.29 22.17 4.07
N ASP A 31 -8.65 21.27 3.31
CA ASP A 31 -7.85 21.63 2.13
C ASP A 31 -8.30 20.88 0.86
N GLN A 32 -9.60 20.79 0.62
CA GLN A 32 -10.21 20.10 -0.53
C GLN A 32 -9.64 20.54 -1.89
N TYR A 33 -9.31 21.82 -2.09
CA TYR A 33 -8.71 22.30 -3.35
C TYR A 33 -7.33 21.67 -3.65
N THR A 34 -6.61 21.27 -2.61
CA THR A 34 -5.32 20.57 -2.75
C THR A 34 -5.49 19.06 -2.96
N TRP A 35 -6.71 18.52 -2.82
CA TRP A 35 -6.98 17.09 -2.95
C TRP A 35 -7.22 16.70 -4.42
N LYS A 36 -6.12 16.56 -5.17
CA LYS A 36 -6.15 16.17 -6.58
C LYS A 36 -4.90 15.36 -6.93
N SER A 37 -4.94 14.67 -8.07
CA SER A 37 -3.83 13.82 -8.55
C SER A 37 -2.66 14.61 -9.15
N ASP A 38 -2.80 15.92 -9.33
CA ASP A 38 -1.80 16.81 -9.96
C ASP A 38 -1.24 16.24 -11.27
N SER A 39 -2.14 15.78 -12.15
CA SER A 39 -1.77 15.15 -13.42
C SER A 39 -0.97 16.10 -14.32
N SER A 40 0.24 15.68 -14.67
CA SER A 40 1.12 16.37 -15.63
C SER A 40 0.96 15.86 -17.07
N GLN A 41 -0.03 15.00 -17.32
CA GLN A 41 -0.20 14.35 -18.63
C GLN A 41 -0.41 15.35 -19.77
N LEU A 42 -1.05 16.50 -19.50
CA LEU A 42 -1.21 17.57 -20.48
C LEU A 42 0.12 18.15 -20.96
N LEU A 43 1.15 18.19 -20.10
CA LEU A 43 2.47 18.75 -20.41
C LEU A 43 3.35 17.77 -21.19
N ARG A 44 3.12 16.46 -21.06
CA ARG A 44 3.90 15.42 -21.75
C ARG A 44 3.04 14.22 -22.10
N THR A 45 2.34 14.34 -23.22
CA THR A 45 1.49 13.25 -23.74
C THR A 45 2.34 12.11 -24.34
N GLY A 46 1.84 10.87 -24.28
CA GLY A 46 2.47 9.69 -24.89
C GLY A 46 3.28 8.85 -23.90
N GLN A 47 4.51 9.25 -23.60
CA GLN A 47 5.42 8.50 -22.70
C GLN A 47 4.84 8.35 -21.29
N LEU A 48 4.16 9.38 -20.76
CA LEU A 48 3.50 9.31 -19.45
C LEU A 48 2.33 8.32 -19.44
N ARG A 49 1.66 8.07 -20.57
CA ARG A 49 0.52 7.14 -20.60
C ARG A 49 0.99 5.70 -20.40
N LEU A 50 2.02 5.29 -21.12
CA LEU A 50 2.59 3.94 -20.98
C LEU A 50 3.21 3.76 -19.58
N GLY A 51 4.04 4.72 -19.15
CA GLY A 51 4.67 4.66 -17.83
C GLY A 51 3.66 4.66 -16.68
N SER A 52 2.63 5.52 -16.75
CA SER A 52 1.57 5.58 -15.75
C SER A 52 0.78 4.27 -15.67
N ASN A 53 0.40 3.68 -16.81
CA ASN A 53 -0.34 2.42 -16.82
C ASN A 53 0.50 1.27 -16.23
N LEU A 54 1.76 1.12 -16.66
CA LEU A 54 2.65 0.08 -16.15
C LEU A 54 2.88 0.23 -14.65
N PHE A 55 3.12 1.45 -14.18
CA PHE A 55 3.30 1.73 -12.75
C PHE A 55 2.04 1.46 -11.93
N HIS A 56 0.87 1.98 -12.35
CA HIS A 56 -0.36 1.83 -11.58
C HIS A 56 -0.85 0.38 -11.55
N ILE A 57 -0.77 -0.35 -12.67
CA ILE A 57 -1.12 -1.78 -12.67
C ILE A 57 -0.18 -2.56 -11.75
N GLY A 58 1.12 -2.29 -11.82
CA GLY A 58 2.12 -2.92 -10.95
C GLY A 58 1.89 -2.61 -9.47
N VAL A 59 1.79 -1.33 -9.10
CA VAL A 59 1.64 -0.90 -7.71
C VAL A 59 0.32 -1.36 -7.11
N LEU A 60 -0.78 -1.40 -7.88
CA LEU A 60 -2.06 -1.94 -7.41
C LEU A 60 -1.96 -3.44 -7.18
N GLY A 61 -1.31 -4.19 -8.08
CA GLY A 61 -1.03 -5.61 -7.88
C GLY A 61 -0.24 -5.87 -6.60
N ILE A 62 0.83 -5.10 -6.37
CA ILE A 62 1.66 -5.18 -5.16
C ILE A 62 0.85 -4.82 -3.91
N PHE A 63 0.06 -3.74 -3.96
CA PHE A 63 -0.77 -3.28 -2.85
C PHE A 63 -1.76 -4.36 -2.39
N PHE A 64 -2.53 -4.94 -3.31
CA PHE A 64 -3.45 -6.01 -2.98
C PHE A 64 -2.73 -7.31 -2.61
N GLY A 65 -1.58 -7.59 -3.20
CA GLY A 65 -0.71 -8.69 -2.80
C GLY A 65 -0.24 -8.58 -1.35
N HIS A 66 0.16 -7.39 -0.90
CA HIS A 66 0.56 -7.13 0.49
C HIS A 66 -0.61 -7.28 1.46
N ILE A 67 -1.79 -6.75 1.11
CA ILE A 67 -3.00 -6.91 1.93
C ILE A 67 -3.35 -8.39 2.07
N GLY A 68 -3.39 -9.12 0.95
CA GLY A 68 -3.69 -10.55 0.95
C GLY A 68 -2.64 -11.40 1.68
N GLY A 69 -1.37 -11.03 1.56
CA GLY A 69 -0.27 -11.73 2.20
C GLY A 69 -0.24 -11.55 3.71
N LEU A 70 -0.36 -10.30 4.17
CA LEU A 70 -0.07 -9.88 5.54
C LEU A 70 -1.32 -9.72 6.43
N LEU A 71 -2.42 -9.23 5.88
CA LEU A 71 -3.62 -8.89 6.68
C LEU A 71 -4.69 -9.98 6.64
N ILE A 72 -4.78 -10.77 5.57
CA ILE A 72 -5.79 -11.83 5.46
C ILE A 72 -5.37 -13.05 6.29
N PRO A 73 -6.24 -13.52 7.22
CA PRO A 73 -5.93 -14.66 8.08
C PRO A 73 -5.83 -15.97 7.29
N LEU A 74 -5.07 -16.92 7.82
CA LEU A 74 -4.83 -18.21 7.18
C LEU A 74 -6.13 -19.00 6.93
N GLU A 75 -7.09 -18.91 7.85
CA GLU A 75 -8.38 -19.58 7.78
C GLU A 75 -9.15 -19.20 6.50
N PHE A 76 -9.11 -17.92 6.11
CA PHE A 76 -9.76 -17.46 4.89
C PHE A 76 -9.20 -18.18 3.66
N TRP A 77 -7.87 -18.34 3.58
CA TRP A 77 -7.20 -19.02 2.47
C TRP A 77 -7.58 -20.50 2.37
N HIS A 78 -7.75 -21.18 3.51
CA HIS A 78 -8.25 -22.55 3.55
C HIS A 78 -9.68 -22.66 3.01
N ILE A 79 -10.56 -21.71 3.35
CA ILE A 79 -11.96 -21.69 2.88
C ILE A 79 -12.03 -21.52 1.36
N VAL A 80 -11.18 -20.67 0.77
CA VAL A 80 -11.12 -20.49 -0.69
C VAL A 80 -10.28 -21.56 -1.41
N GLY A 81 -9.85 -22.60 -0.71
CA GLY A 81 -9.16 -23.76 -1.30
C GLY A 81 -7.69 -23.51 -1.67
N VAL A 82 -7.06 -22.46 -1.14
CA VAL A 82 -5.65 -22.16 -1.37
C VAL A 82 -4.80 -22.82 -0.29
N SER A 83 -3.88 -23.71 -0.69
CA SER A 83 -2.97 -24.36 0.26
C SER A 83 -1.92 -23.38 0.80
N ILE A 84 -1.40 -23.65 2.00
CA ILE A 84 -0.37 -22.82 2.64
C ILE A 84 0.89 -22.77 1.77
N GLN A 85 1.26 -23.91 1.17
CA GLN A 85 2.40 -24.03 0.27
C GLN A 85 2.18 -23.17 -0.99
N ALA A 86 0.97 -23.16 -1.55
CA ALA A 86 0.64 -22.29 -2.67
C ALA A 86 0.74 -20.81 -2.29
N LYS A 87 0.22 -20.42 -1.11
CA LYS A 87 0.36 -19.04 -0.58
C LYS A 87 1.83 -18.64 -0.43
N GLN A 88 2.66 -19.52 0.12
CA GLN A 88 4.07 -19.25 0.36
C GLN A 88 4.88 -19.15 -0.94
N LEU A 89 4.57 -19.98 -1.94
CA LEU A 89 5.18 -19.86 -3.28
C LEU A 89 4.80 -18.54 -3.96
N ILE A 90 3.53 -18.12 -3.87
CA ILE A 90 3.06 -16.82 -4.39
C ILE A 90 3.71 -15.65 -3.66
N ALA A 91 4.11 -15.81 -2.39
CA ALA A 91 4.77 -14.76 -1.62
C ALA A 91 6.28 -14.64 -1.90
N ILE A 92 6.92 -15.68 -2.44
CA ILE A 92 8.37 -15.74 -2.70
C ILE A 92 8.71 -15.42 -4.16
N TYR A 93 7.79 -15.68 -5.10
CA TYR A 93 7.95 -15.44 -6.55
C TYR A 93 7.14 -14.24 -7.03
#